data_AF-A0A1X1I568-F1
#
_entry.id   AF-A0A1X1I568-F1
#
_cell.length_a   1.000
_cell.length_b   1.000
_cell.length_c   1.000
_cell.angle_alpha   90.00
_cell.angle_beta   90.00
_cell.angle_gamma   90.00
#
_symmetry.space_group_name_H-M   'P 1'
#
loop_
_entity.id
_entity.type
_entity.pdbx_description
1 polymer ?
#
loop_
_entity_poly.entity_id
_entity_poly.type
_entity_poly.pdbx_seq_one_letter_code
_entity_poly.pdbx_strand_id
1 'polypeptide(L)'
;MNYLEIRKKYGFYRKVVIVLAVLLILFVAWMVKDRTIQTLCILFINALLFLFIALIRRGYVRSGTKLLYMDLDLPSWKQYIELKKDAKRAIIKMDVTLTSVGYSYMIGDFDAAIKEASEATTDQKLKPKYRDSLESYLIRSTVLANPNLTRDELDLMLNKMSISDSSLAEKTKSVSIALYDLTIAHQSNDYFEELENEFKYQQLEIIYYQALNSKLKGDMTRANELFRKLAQEDEQLYIVQKSKEFLKSESIN
;
A
#
# COMPACT_ATOMS: atom_id res chain seq x y z
N MET A 1 7.45 -11.59 12.26
CA MET A 1 6.31 -11.20 13.11
C MET A 1 5.18 -10.78 12.18
N ASN A 2 4.01 -11.41 12.25
CA ASN A 2 2.88 -11.09 11.36
C ASN A 2 2.03 -9.92 11.89
N TYR A 3 1.07 -9.44 11.09
CA TYR A 3 0.21 -8.32 11.48
C TYR A 3 -0.56 -8.58 12.78
N LEU A 4 -1.07 -9.80 12.97
CA LEU A 4 -1.84 -10.15 14.17
C LEU A 4 -0.98 -10.05 15.44
N GLU A 5 0.27 -10.48 15.39
CA GLU A 5 1.22 -10.35 16.51
C GLU A 5 1.50 -8.89 16.86
N ILE A 6 1.71 -8.03 15.85
CA ILE A 6 1.87 -6.58 16.05
C ILE A 6 0.65 -5.99 16.77
N ARG A 7 -0.55 -6.37 16.33
CA ARG A 7 -1.81 -5.93 16.93
C ARG A 7 -1.97 -6.41 18.37
N LYS A 8 -1.66 -7.68 18.65
CA LYS A 8 -1.73 -8.25 20.01
C LYS A 8 -0.77 -7.52 20.94
N LYS A 9 0.48 -7.29 20.50
CA LYS A 9 1.51 -6.55 21.25
C LYS A 9 1.07 -5.11 21.56
N TYR A 10 0.51 -4.40 20.59
CA TYR A 10 -0.08 -3.07 20.80
C TYR A 10 -1.21 -3.07 21.83
N GLY A 11 -2.16 -4.01 21.69
CA GLY A 11 -3.28 -4.14 22.62
C GLY A 11 -2.83 -4.43 24.06
N PHE A 12 -1.81 -5.29 24.21
CA PHE A 12 -1.21 -5.60 25.49
C PHE A 12 -0.56 -4.37 26.14
N TYR A 13 0.36 -3.68 25.46
CA TYR A 13 1.02 -2.50 26.02
C TYR A 13 0.06 -1.38 26.39
N ARG A 14 -0.95 -1.13 25.55
CA ARG A 14 -1.97 -0.14 25.85
C ARG A 14 -2.73 -0.48 27.14
N LYS A 15 -3.13 -1.73 27.33
CA LYS A 15 -3.82 -2.18 28.56
C LYS A 15 -2.93 -2.03 29.79
N VAL A 16 -1.67 -2.46 29.70
CA VAL A 16 -0.70 -2.36 30.80
C VAL A 16 -0.53 -0.92 31.27
N VAL A 17 -0.30 0.02 30.35
CA VAL A 17 -0.12 1.44 30.71
C VAL A 17 -1.38 2.04 31.34
N ILE A 18 -2.57 1.67 30.86
CA ILE A 18 -3.84 2.12 31.47
C ILE A 18 -3.97 1.59 32.91
N VAL A 19 -3.71 0.30 33.13
CA VAL A 19 -3.78 -0.30 34.48
C VAL A 19 -2.79 0.37 35.43
N LEU A 20 -1.55 0.58 34.99
CA LEU A 20 -0.53 1.27 35.79
C LEU A 20 -0.95 2.71 36.14
N ALA A 21 -1.52 3.46 35.18
CA ALA A 21 -2.01 4.81 35.44
C ALA A 21 -3.15 4.82 36.46
N VAL A 22 -4.09 3.88 36.39
CA VAL A 22 -5.18 3.74 37.38
C VAL A 22 -4.61 3.44 38.77
N LEU A 23 -3.66 2.51 38.89
CA LEU A 23 -3.01 2.20 40.17
C LEU A 23 -2.27 3.42 40.75
N LEU A 24 -1.56 4.18 39.92
CA LEU A 24 -0.88 5.41 40.34
C LEU A 24 -1.87 6.49 40.82
N ILE A 25 -3.00 6.65 40.13
CA ILE A 25 -4.05 7.60 40.54
C ILE A 25 -4.63 7.21 41.89
N LEU A 26 -4.94 5.91 42.10
CA LEU A 26 -5.44 5.42 43.39
C LEU A 26 -4.43 5.62 44.51
N PHE A 27 -3.15 5.37 44.24
CA PHE A 27 -2.07 5.56 45.21
C PHE A 27 -1.90 7.03 45.60
N VAL A 28 -1.86 7.94 44.63
CA VAL A 28 -1.81 9.40 44.88
C VAL A 28 -3.05 9.85 45.66
N ALA A 29 -4.22 9.31 45.33
CA ALA A 29 -5.45 9.69 46.02
C ALA A 29 -5.49 9.26 47.48
N TRP A 30 -4.81 8.17 47.83
CA TRP A 30 -4.70 7.68 49.20
C TRP A 30 -3.59 8.40 50.00
N MET A 31 -2.43 8.66 49.39
CA MET A 31 -1.25 9.19 50.09
C MET A 31 -1.23 10.72 50.23
N VAL A 32 -1.71 11.46 49.22
CA VAL A 32 -1.56 12.92 49.17
C VAL A 32 -2.76 13.60 49.83
N LYS A 33 -2.53 14.17 51.02
CA LYS A 33 -3.59 14.84 51.79
C LYS A 33 -3.94 16.24 51.27
N ASP A 34 -2.96 16.95 50.73
CA ASP A 34 -3.18 18.29 50.15
C ASP A 34 -3.95 18.18 48.83
N ARG A 35 -5.12 18.84 48.76
CA ARG A 35 -6.03 18.75 47.61
C ARG A 35 -5.46 19.38 46.34
N THR A 36 -4.68 20.45 46.47
CA THR A 36 -4.08 21.14 45.32
C THR A 36 -2.98 20.26 44.73
N ILE A 37 -2.08 19.74 45.57
CA ILE A 37 -0.99 18.85 45.14
C ILE A 37 -1.57 17.55 44.56
N GLN A 38 -2.57 16.96 45.22
CA GLN A 38 -3.26 15.76 44.73
C GLN A 38 -3.81 15.97 43.31
N THR A 39 -4.49 17.09 43.07
CA THR A 39 -5.08 17.41 41.76
C THR A 39 -4.00 17.59 40.69
N LEU A 40 -2.93 18.32 41.00
CA LEU A 40 -1.81 18.53 40.07
C LEU A 40 -1.12 17.19 39.71
N CYS A 41 -0.92 16.30 40.68
CA CYS A 41 -0.37 14.97 40.43
C CYS A 41 -1.27 14.14 39.51
N ILE A 42 -2.59 14.14 39.73
CA ILE A 42 -3.54 13.39 38.88
C ILE A 42 -3.54 13.93 37.45
N LEU A 43 -3.52 15.26 37.26
CA LEU A 43 -3.43 15.87 35.94
C LEU A 43 -2.14 15.48 35.23
N PHE A 44 -1.02 15.49 35.95
CA PHE A 44 0.28 15.08 35.41
C PHE A 44 0.29 13.60 34.99
N ILE A 45 -0.27 12.70 35.80
CA ILE A 45 -0.40 11.28 35.45
C ILE A 45 -1.24 11.10 34.18
N ASN A 46 -2.35 11.84 34.03
CA ASN A 46 -3.18 11.79 32.83
C ASN A 46 -2.44 12.31 31.59
N ALA A 47 -1.66 13.37 31.72
CA ALA A 47 -0.81 13.89 30.64
C ALA A 47 0.25 12.85 30.20
N LEU A 48 0.90 12.19 31.16
CA LEU A 48 1.84 11.09 30.87
C LEU A 48 1.13 9.90 30.22
N LEU A 49 -0.03 9.49 30.72
CA LEU A 49 -0.84 8.41 30.13
C LEU A 49 -1.17 8.72 28.67
N PHE A 50 -1.62 9.94 28.37
CA PHE A 50 -1.90 10.38 27.01
C PHE A 50 -0.65 10.28 26.12
N LEU A 51 0.50 10.77 26.60
CA LEU A 51 1.78 10.69 25.89
C LEU A 51 2.20 9.25 25.61
N PHE A 52 2.15 8.36 26.61
CA PHE A 52 2.50 6.95 26.43
C PHE A 52 1.58 6.23 25.45
N ILE A 53 0.27 6.48 25.50
CA ILE A 53 -0.68 5.93 24.53
C ILE A 53 -0.33 6.42 23.12
N ALA A 54 0.02 7.70 22.95
CA ALA A 54 0.43 8.27 21.68
C ALA A 54 1.71 7.61 21.15
N LEU A 55 2.73 7.39 22.01
CA LEU A 55 3.97 6.69 21.65
C LEU A 55 3.72 5.23 21.24
N ILE A 56 2.92 4.50 22.02
CA ILE A 56 2.54 3.10 21.72
C ILE A 56 1.79 3.03 20.38
N ARG A 57 0.86 3.95 20.13
CA ARG A 57 0.14 4.04 18.85
C ARG A 57 1.09 4.35 17.69
N ARG A 58 2.02 5.28 17.87
CA ARG A 58 3.02 5.63 16.85
C ARG A 58 3.90 4.42 16.50
N GLY A 59 4.35 3.67 17.51
CA GLY A 59 5.09 2.43 17.33
C GLY A 59 4.29 1.37 16.56
N TYR A 60 3.02 1.17 16.92
CA TYR A 60 2.12 0.25 16.24
C TYR A 60 1.95 0.59 14.76
N VAL A 61 1.67 1.85 14.44
CA VAL A 61 1.52 2.31 13.04
C VAL A 61 2.82 2.11 12.28
N ARG A 62 3.97 2.51 12.85
CA ARG A 62 5.28 2.34 12.20
C ARG A 62 5.59 0.88 11.90
N SER A 63 5.37 -0.02 12.86
CA SER A 63 5.60 -1.45 12.66
C SER A 63 4.65 -2.04 11.61
N GLY A 64 3.38 -1.64 11.62
CA GLY A 64 2.41 -2.05 10.61
C GLY A 64 2.78 -1.55 9.20
N THR A 65 3.10 -0.27 9.05
CA THR A 65 3.52 0.31 7.77
C THR A 65 4.81 -0.33 7.25
N LYS A 66 5.79 -0.58 8.12
CA LYS A 66 7.01 -1.29 7.71
C LYS A 66 6.68 -2.68 7.18
N LEU A 67 5.93 -3.47 7.94
CA LEU A 67 5.59 -4.84 7.57
C LEU A 67 4.83 -4.92 6.24
N LEU A 68 3.87 -4.02 6.03
CA LEU A 68 3.06 -4.00 4.82
C LEU A 68 3.83 -3.45 3.62
N TYR A 69 4.46 -2.28 3.73
CA TYR A 69 4.94 -1.56 2.53
C TYR A 69 6.46 -1.63 2.32
N MET A 70 7.25 -1.82 3.38
CA MET A 70 8.71 -1.91 3.29
C MET A 70 9.18 -3.36 3.20
N ASP A 71 8.59 -4.24 3.99
CA ASP A 71 8.92 -5.67 4.00
C ASP A 71 8.09 -6.44 2.95
N LEU A 72 6.95 -5.87 2.50
CA LEU A 72 5.99 -6.46 1.55
C LEU A 72 5.48 -7.85 1.98
N ASP A 73 5.09 -8.00 3.25
CA ASP A 73 4.57 -9.28 3.74
C ASP A 73 3.10 -9.50 3.31
N LEU A 74 2.90 -10.12 2.15
CA LEU A 74 1.56 -10.40 1.58
C LEU A 74 0.62 -11.17 2.53
N PRO A 75 1.07 -12.16 3.33
CA PRO A 75 0.22 -12.77 4.34
C PRO A 75 -0.33 -11.75 5.35
N SER A 76 0.49 -10.78 5.77
CA SER A 76 0.06 -9.70 6.66
C SER A 76 -0.88 -8.69 5.99
N TRP A 77 -0.78 -8.46 4.68
CA TRP A 77 -1.78 -7.69 3.93
C TRP A 77 -3.14 -8.37 4.00
N LYS A 78 -3.22 -9.67 3.71
CA LYS A 78 -4.46 -10.46 3.83
C LYS A 78 -5.02 -10.39 5.25
N GLN A 79 -4.18 -10.58 6.26
CA GLN A 79 -4.60 -10.46 7.66
C GLN A 79 -5.15 -9.07 7.99
N TYR A 80 -4.51 -8.01 7.50
CA TYR A 80 -4.98 -6.64 7.71
C TYR A 80 -6.39 -6.44 7.13
N ILE A 81 -6.57 -6.82 5.85
CA ILE A 81 -7.84 -6.67 5.12
C ILE A 81 -8.94 -7.45 5.85
N GLU A 82 -8.71 -8.74 6.14
CA GLU A 82 -9.68 -9.62 6.78
C GLU A 82 -10.09 -9.15 8.18
N LEU A 83 -9.14 -8.66 8.98
CA LEU A 83 -9.41 -8.15 10.33
C LEU A 83 -10.20 -6.83 10.34
N LYS A 84 -10.23 -6.12 9.22
CA LYS A 84 -10.71 -4.74 9.14
C LYS A 84 -11.85 -4.53 8.16
N LYS A 85 -12.20 -5.52 7.34
CA LYS A 85 -13.32 -5.46 6.39
C LYS A 85 -14.65 -5.05 7.04
N ASP A 86 -14.91 -5.53 8.25
CA ASP A 86 -16.15 -5.24 9.00
C ASP A 86 -16.02 -4.02 9.93
N ALA A 87 -15.02 -3.16 9.72
CA ALA A 87 -14.81 -2.00 10.58
C ALA A 87 -15.99 -1.02 10.51
N LYS A 88 -16.56 -0.64 11.66
CA LYS A 88 -17.68 0.32 11.72
C LYS A 88 -17.28 1.74 11.33
N ARG A 89 -16.02 2.11 11.50
CA ARG A 89 -15.54 3.49 11.31
C ARG A 89 -15.22 3.75 9.84
N ALA A 90 -15.87 4.74 9.23
CA ALA A 90 -15.75 5.03 7.79
C ALA A 90 -14.30 5.18 7.30
N ILE A 91 -13.44 5.88 8.05
CA ILE A 91 -12.03 6.04 7.68
C ILE A 91 -11.28 4.71 7.59
N ILE A 92 -11.61 3.75 8.45
CA ILE A 92 -10.97 2.43 8.43
C ILE A 92 -11.48 1.63 7.24
N LYS A 93 -12.78 1.74 6.90
CA LYS A 93 -13.32 1.12 5.68
C LYS A 93 -12.58 1.62 4.44
N MET A 94 -12.40 2.94 4.30
CA MET A 94 -11.67 3.56 3.19
C MET A 94 -10.22 3.06 3.13
N ASP A 95 -9.51 2.99 4.26
CA ASP A 95 -8.16 2.43 4.33
C ASP A 95 -8.11 0.97 3.87
N VAL A 96 -9.08 0.16 4.29
CA VAL A 96 -9.15 -1.27 3.93
C VAL A 96 -9.44 -1.46 2.45
N THR A 97 -10.41 -0.74 1.89
CA THR A 97 -10.73 -0.79 0.47
C THR A 97 -9.52 -0.41 -0.38
N LEU A 98 -8.82 0.68 -0.06
CA LEU A 98 -7.60 1.06 -0.78
C LEU A 98 -6.50 -0.01 -0.65
N THR A 99 -6.37 -0.61 0.53
CA THR A 99 -5.40 -1.70 0.76
C THR A 99 -5.78 -2.97 -0.02
N SER A 100 -7.08 -3.28 -0.12
CA SER A 100 -7.62 -4.42 -0.87
C SER A 100 -7.40 -4.25 -2.37
N VAL A 101 -7.75 -3.09 -2.93
CA VAL A 101 -7.48 -2.74 -4.33
C VAL A 101 -5.98 -2.81 -4.64
N GLY A 102 -5.14 -2.22 -3.79
CA GLY A 102 -3.69 -2.32 -3.94
C GLY A 102 -3.18 -3.76 -3.88
N TYR A 103 -3.72 -4.58 -2.98
CA TYR A 103 -3.39 -6.00 -2.89
C TYR A 103 -3.73 -6.76 -4.18
N SER A 104 -4.96 -6.61 -4.69
CA SER A 104 -5.41 -7.23 -5.94
C SER A 104 -4.55 -6.81 -7.13
N TYR A 105 -4.19 -5.52 -7.21
CA TYR A 105 -3.26 -5.00 -8.22
C TYR A 105 -1.88 -5.69 -8.16
N MET A 106 -1.29 -5.83 -6.95
CA MET A 106 0.04 -6.41 -6.79
C MET A 106 0.12 -7.89 -7.21
N ILE A 107 -0.96 -8.64 -6.98
CA ILE A 107 -1.04 -10.06 -7.34
C ILE A 107 -1.55 -10.30 -8.78
N GLY A 108 -1.92 -9.23 -9.49
CA GLY A 108 -2.39 -9.30 -10.88
C GLY A 108 -3.86 -9.67 -11.04
N ASP A 109 -4.64 -9.65 -9.97
CA ASP A 109 -6.11 -9.75 -10.04
C ASP A 109 -6.68 -8.37 -10.39
N PHE A 110 -6.38 -7.93 -11.62
CA PHE A 110 -6.74 -6.60 -12.10
C PHE A 110 -8.26 -6.42 -12.20
N ASP A 111 -9.00 -7.48 -12.52
CA ASP A 111 -10.47 -7.45 -12.57
C ASP A 111 -11.07 -7.17 -11.18
N ALA A 112 -10.55 -7.83 -10.12
CA ALA A 112 -10.98 -7.52 -8.75
C ALA A 112 -10.60 -6.09 -8.34
N ALA A 113 -9.40 -5.62 -8.71
CA ALA A 113 -8.95 -4.25 -8.43
C ALA A 113 -9.86 -3.21 -9.12
N ILE A 114 -10.19 -3.42 -10.40
CA ILE A 114 -11.12 -2.57 -11.19
C ILE A 114 -12.49 -2.54 -10.53
N LYS A 115 -13.05 -3.72 -10.24
CA LYS A 115 -14.38 -3.85 -9.66
C LYS A 115 -14.46 -3.11 -8.31
N GLU A 116 -13.57 -3.41 -7.36
CA GLU A 116 -13.63 -2.82 -6.04
C GLU A 116 -13.35 -1.29 -6.08
N ALA A 117 -12.41 -0.83 -6.92
CA ALA A 117 -12.13 0.60 -7.06
C ALA A 117 -13.30 1.38 -7.69
N SER A 118 -13.92 0.84 -8.73
CA SER A 118 -15.09 1.44 -9.38
C SER A 118 -16.28 1.52 -8.44
N GLU A 119 -16.58 0.44 -7.69
CA GLU A 119 -17.64 0.44 -6.68
C GLU A 119 -17.36 1.49 -5.58
N ALA A 120 -16.13 1.52 -5.05
CA ALA A 120 -15.75 2.44 -3.98
C ALA A 120 -15.80 3.91 -4.38
N THR A 121 -15.44 4.25 -5.62
CA THR A 121 -15.44 5.63 -6.12
C THR A 121 -16.85 6.20 -6.32
N THR A 122 -17.90 5.37 -6.34
CA THR A 122 -19.29 5.86 -6.36
C THR A 122 -19.72 6.54 -5.05
N ASP A 123 -19.06 6.25 -3.92
CA ASP A 123 -19.42 6.84 -2.62
C ASP A 123 -19.06 8.33 -2.56
N GLN A 124 -20.07 9.20 -2.54
CA GLN A 124 -19.92 10.65 -2.42
C GLN A 124 -19.23 11.09 -1.11
N LYS A 125 -19.22 10.24 -0.07
CA LYS A 125 -18.55 10.52 1.20
C LYS A 125 -17.07 10.15 1.20
N LEU A 126 -16.57 9.57 0.11
CA LEU A 126 -15.16 9.21 -0.05
C LEU A 126 -14.30 10.47 -0.04
N LYS A 127 -13.31 10.50 0.86
CA LYS A 127 -12.39 11.64 0.95
C LYS A 127 -11.51 11.72 -0.31
N PRO A 128 -11.16 12.93 -0.79
CA PRO A 128 -10.40 13.12 -2.03
C PRO A 128 -9.15 12.25 -2.15
N LYS A 129 -8.31 12.21 -1.11
CA LYS A 129 -7.09 11.37 -1.10
C LYS A 129 -7.34 9.89 -1.46
N TYR A 130 -8.41 9.30 -0.95
CA TYR A 130 -8.73 7.89 -1.25
C TYR A 130 -9.34 7.74 -2.64
N ARG A 131 -10.19 8.68 -3.05
CA ARG A 131 -10.74 8.75 -4.41
C ARG A 131 -9.64 8.79 -5.45
N ASP A 132 -8.71 9.72 -5.30
CA ASP A 132 -7.58 9.92 -6.19
C ASP A 132 -6.70 8.67 -6.28
N SER A 133 -6.42 8.02 -5.13
CA SER A 133 -5.62 6.79 -5.10
C SER A 133 -6.33 5.60 -5.74
N LEU A 134 -7.64 5.44 -5.48
CA LEU A 134 -8.45 4.38 -6.07
C LEU A 134 -8.60 4.56 -7.58
N GLU A 135 -8.80 5.80 -8.04
CA GLU A 135 -8.87 6.12 -9.46
C GLU A 135 -7.54 5.85 -10.17
N SER A 136 -6.41 6.16 -9.53
CA SER A 136 -5.08 5.81 -10.05
C SER A 136 -4.91 4.29 -10.24
N TYR A 137 -5.30 3.49 -9.25
CA TYR A 137 -5.29 2.03 -9.38
C TYR A 137 -6.29 1.53 -10.43
N LEU A 138 -7.49 2.10 -10.51
CA LEU A 138 -8.51 1.73 -11.49
C LEU A 138 -7.98 1.87 -12.92
N ILE A 139 -7.36 3.01 -13.24
CA ILE A 139 -6.82 3.30 -14.57
C ILE A 139 -5.68 2.33 -14.90
N ARG A 140 -4.71 2.20 -14.00
CA ARG A 140 -3.55 1.29 -14.20
C ARG A 140 -3.97 -0.17 -14.33
N SER A 141 -4.95 -0.60 -13.54
CA SER A 141 -5.50 -1.96 -13.62
C SER A 141 -6.23 -2.17 -14.94
N THR A 142 -7.03 -1.19 -15.39
CA THR A 142 -7.73 -1.24 -16.69
C THR A 142 -6.76 -1.40 -17.85
N VAL A 143 -5.63 -0.68 -17.85
CA VAL A 143 -4.58 -0.86 -18.87
C VAL A 143 -4.03 -2.28 -18.85
N LEU A 144 -3.71 -2.82 -17.67
CA LEU A 144 -3.09 -4.15 -17.57
C LEU A 144 -4.06 -5.31 -17.79
N ALA A 145 -5.36 -5.12 -17.57
CA ALA A 145 -6.38 -6.16 -17.78
C ALA A 145 -6.86 -6.24 -19.25
N ASN A 146 -6.71 -5.17 -20.03
CA ASN A 146 -7.24 -5.08 -21.40
C ASN A 146 -6.14 -5.09 -22.47
N PRO A 147 -5.72 -6.26 -22.98
CA PRO A 147 -4.68 -6.35 -24.01
C PRO A 147 -5.09 -5.76 -25.37
N ASN A 148 -6.38 -5.49 -25.59
CA ASN A 148 -6.90 -4.92 -26.83
C ASN A 148 -7.21 -3.41 -26.70
N LEU A 149 -6.86 -2.78 -25.57
CA LEU A 149 -7.04 -1.35 -25.38
C LEU A 149 -6.29 -0.59 -26.47
N THR A 150 -6.97 0.35 -27.13
CA THR A 150 -6.36 1.22 -28.13
C THR A 150 -5.79 2.48 -27.49
N ARG A 151 -4.90 3.17 -28.23
CA ARG A 151 -4.32 4.43 -27.75
C ARG A 151 -5.38 5.51 -27.53
N ASP A 152 -6.35 5.61 -28.43
CA ASP A 152 -7.44 6.58 -28.33
C ASP A 152 -8.34 6.33 -27.11
N GLU A 153 -8.62 5.06 -26.79
CA GLU A 153 -9.36 4.69 -25.58
C GLU A 153 -8.58 5.03 -24.31
N LEU A 154 -7.27 4.77 -24.29
CA LEU A 154 -6.40 5.18 -23.19
C LEU A 154 -6.42 6.69 -23.01
N ASP A 155 -6.19 7.45 -24.07
CA ASP A 155 -6.14 8.92 -24.01
C ASP A 155 -7.51 9.50 -23.59
N LEU A 156 -8.62 8.92 -24.05
CA LEU A 156 -9.96 9.28 -23.59
C LEU A 156 -10.16 9.01 -22.10
N MET A 157 -9.70 7.86 -21.60
CA MET A 157 -9.76 7.51 -20.17
C MET A 157 -8.92 8.49 -19.34
N LEU A 158 -7.70 8.80 -19.77
CA LEU A 158 -6.80 9.73 -19.09
C LEU A 158 -7.32 11.17 -19.10
N ASN A 159 -7.97 11.61 -20.18
CA ASN A 159 -8.58 12.93 -20.27
C ASN A 159 -9.85 13.08 -19.39
N LYS A 160 -10.52 11.97 -19.08
CA LYS A 160 -11.69 11.94 -18.18
C LYS A 160 -11.34 11.73 -16.72
N MET A 161 -10.07 11.50 -16.40
CA MET A 161 -9.59 11.28 -15.05
C MET A 161 -9.95 12.48 -14.15
N SER A 162 -10.46 12.19 -12.95
CA SER A 162 -10.94 13.15 -11.95
C SER A 162 -10.05 13.27 -10.71
N ILE A 163 -8.78 12.86 -10.82
CA ILE A 163 -7.80 12.95 -9.74
C ILE A 163 -7.55 14.42 -9.40
N SER A 164 -7.83 14.79 -8.14
CA SER A 164 -7.74 16.18 -7.69
C SER A 164 -6.31 16.64 -7.38
N ASP A 165 -5.45 15.74 -6.91
CA ASP A 165 -4.03 16.00 -6.70
C ASP A 165 -3.28 16.02 -8.05
N SER A 166 -2.79 17.19 -8.47
CA SER A 166 -2.16 17.36 -9.79
C SER A 166 -0.90 16.50 -9.98
N SER A 167 -0.10 16.32 -8.93
CA SER A 167 1.11 15.49 -8.99
C SER A 167 0.76 14.02 -9.18
N LEU A 168 -0.27 13.54 -8.47
CA LEU A 168 -0.78 12.18 -8.65
C LEU A 168 -1.46 11.99 -10.01
N ALA A 169 -2.16 13.00 -10.52
CA ALA A 169 -2.78 12.96 -11.84
C ALA A 169 -1.71 12.83 -12.95
N GLU A 170 -0.69 13.69 -12.93
CA GLU A 170 0.44 13.62 -13.86
C GLU A 170 1.17 12.28 -13.76
N LYS A 171 1.45 11.82 -12.53
CA LYS A 171 2.07 10.51 -12.31
C LYS A 171 1.22 9.38 -12.86
N THR A 172 -0.08 9.38 -12.60
CA THR A 172 -1.01 8.35 -13.08
C THR A 172 -1.04 8.33 -14.60
N LYS A 173 -1.05 9.50 -15.24
CA LYS A 173 -0.99 9.64 -16.70
C LYS A 173 0.29 9.01 -17.26
N SER A 174 1.44 9.43 -16.76
CA SER A 174 2.74 8.95 -17.25
C SER A 174 2.94 7.46 -17.02
N VAL A 175 2.57 6.95 -15.83
CA VAL A 175 2.60 5.50 -15.55
C VAL A 175 1.71 4.76 -16.54
N SER A 176 0.45 5.17 -16.72
CA SER A 176 -0.50 4.44 -17.57
C SER A 176 -0.09 4.41 -19.04
N ILE A 177 0.51 5.48 -19.54
CA ILE A 177 1.12 5.53 -20.88
C ILE A 177 2.30 4.55 -20.97
N ALA A 178 3.21 4.57 -20.00
CA ALA A 178 4.35 3.66 -20.01
C ALA A 178 3.93 2.18 -19.88
N LEU A 179 2.90 1.89 -19.08
CA LEU A 179 2.29 0.56 -19.01
C LEU A 179 1.79 0.13 -20.39
N TYR A 180 0.97 0.97 -21.04
CA TYR A 180 0.45 0.70 -22.37
C TYR A 180 1.56 0.45 -23.39
N ASP A 181 2.56 1.34 -23.45
CA ASP A 181 3.65 1.26 -24.42
C ASP A 181 4.42 -0.06 -24.24
N LEU A 182 4.78 -0.40 -23.00
CA LEU A 182 5.58 -1.59 -22.70
C LEU A 182 4.78 -2.91 -22.84
N THR A 183 3.50 -2.94 -22.47
CA THR A 183 2.73 -4.19 -22.39
C THR A 183 1.79 -4.45 -23.55
N ILE A 184 1.25 -3.41 -24.20
CA ILE A 184 0.25 -3.53 -25.28
C ILE A 184 0.88 -3.15 -26.63
N ALA A 185 1.48 -1.97 -26.72
CA ALA A 185 2.07 -1.51 -27.98
C ALA A 185 3.41 -2.17 -28.29
N HIS A 186 4.05 -2.78 -27.27
CA HIS A 186 5.39 -3.34 -27.34
C HIS A 186 6.44 -2.34 -27.87
N GLN A 187 6.38 -1.12 -27.35
CA GLN A 187 7.30 -0.02 -27.64
C GLN A 187 8.11 0.32 -26.38
N SER A 188 9.40 0.59 -26.57
CA SER A 188 10.27 1.02 -25.47
C SER A 188 9.79 2.35 -24.88
N ASN A 189 9.84 2.48 -23.56
CA ASN A 189 9.48 3.70 -22.84
C ASN A 189 10.37 3.87 -21.60
N ASP A 190 11.05 5.00 -21.51
CA ASP A 190 12.09 5.26 -20.50
C ASP A 190 11.55 5.82 -19.17
N TYR A 191 10.23 5.93 -19.02
CA TYR A 191 9.59 6.46 -17.82
C TYR A 191 10.11 5.80 -16.52
N PHE A 192 10.40 4.51 -16.53
CA PHE A 192 10.85 3.77 -15.35
C PHE A 192 12.37 3.76 -15.12
N GLU A 193 13.19 4.25 -16.05
CA GLU A 193 14.65 4.10 -15.98
C GLU A 193 15.28 4.87 -14.80
N GLU A 194 14.73 6.05 -14.47
CA GLU A 194 15.27 6.95 -13.44
C GLU A 194 14.37 7.05 -12.19
N LEU A 195 13.40 6.14 -12.05
CA LEU A 195 12.50 6.16 -10.91
C LEU A 195 13.06 5.42 -9.71
N GLU A 196 12.89 6.06 -8.55
CA GLU A 196 13.15 5.45 -7.25
C GLU A 196 11.88 5.46 -6.39
N ASN A 197 11.81 4.51 -5.46
CA ASN A 197 10.73 4.47 -4.49
C ASN A 197 11.20 3.89 -3.16
N GLU A 198 10.61 4.35 -2.06
CA GLU A 198 10.90 3.81 -0.73
C GLU A 198 10.16 2.49 -0.47
N PHE A 199 9.02 2.27 -1.14
CA PHE A 199 8.18 1.10 -0.92
C PHE A 199 8.62 -0.08 -1.79
N LYS A 200 8.66 -1.26 -1.18
CA LYS A 200 9.25 -2.45 -1.81
C LYS A 200 8.49 -2.87 -3.07
N TYR A 201 7.15 -2.86 -3.06
CA TYR A 201 6.41 -3.25 -4.27
C TYR A 201 6.72 -2.32 -5.45
N GLN A 202 6.72 -1.01 -5.24
CA GLN A 202 7.02 -0.03 -6.29
C GLN A 202 8.44 -0.18 -6.82
N GLN A 203 9.43 -0.52 -5.97
CA GLN A 203 10.78 -0.86 -6.43
C GLN A 203 10.77 -2.07 -7.36
N LEU A 204 10.08 -3.15 -6.97
CA LEU A 204 9.98 -4.37 -7.79
C LEU A 204 9.23 -4.10 -9.10
N GLU A 205 8.17 -3.31 -9.05
CA GLU A 205 7.39 -2.89 -10.22
C GLU A 205 8.25 -2.08 -11.21
N ILE A 206 9.03 -1.11 -10.71
CA ILE A 206 9.98 -0.35 -11.52
C ILE A 206 11.00 -1.29 -12.19
N ILE A 207 11.60 -2.21 -11.43
CA ILE A 207 12.56 -3.20 -11.97
C ILE A 207 11.93 -4.04 -13.07
N TYR A 208 10.65 -4.44 -12.91
CA TYR A 208 9.94 -5.24 -13.90
C TYR A 208 9.76 -4.50 -15.21
N TYR A 209 9.34 -3.23 -15.15
CA TYR A 209 9.16 -2.43 -16.36
C TYR A 209 10.50 -1.98 -16.99
N GLN A 210 11.57 -1.79 -16.20
CA GLN A 210 12.93 -1.64 -16.72
C GLN A 210 13.40 -2.90 -17.47
N ALA A 211 13.07 -4.09 -16.96
CA ALA A 211 13.40 -5.35 -17.62
C ALA A 211 12.65 -5.49 -18.97
N LEU A 212 11.35 -5.18 -18.98
CA LEU A 212 10.57 -5.14 -20.22
C LEU A 212 11.11 -4.11 -21.22
N ASN A 213 11.45 -2.91 -20.76
CA ASN A 213 12.01 -1.85 -21.60
C ASN A 213 13.36 -2.28 -22.22
N SER A 214 14.24 -2.88 -21.42
CA SER A 214 15.54 -3.40 -21.87
C SER A 214 15.36 -4.47 -22.94
N LYS A 215 14.40 -5.39 -22.75
CA LYS A 215 14.04 -6.41 -23.75
C LYS A 215 13.57 -5.77 -25.06
N LEU A 216 12.68 -4.78 -24.99
CA LEU A 216 12.14 -4.10 -26.18
C LEU A 216 13.23 -3.29 -26.93
N LYS A 217 14.26 -2.82 -26.21
CA LYS A 217 15.45 -2.19 -26.79
C LYS A 217 16.48 -3.19 -27.34
N GLY A 218 16.29 -4.48 -27.13
CA GLY A 218 17.21 -5.54 -27.55
C GLY A 218 18.37 -5.82 -26.60
N ASP A 219 18.42 -5.18 -25.42
CA ASP A 219 19.39 -5.48 -24.37
C ASP A 219 18.93 -6.67 -23.52
N MET A 220 19.09 -7.86 -24.10
CA MET A 220 18.68 -9.13 -23.48
C MET A 220 19.51 -9.49 -22.26
N THR A 221 20.76 -9.03 -22.18
CA THR A 221 21.64 -9.26 -21.02
C THR A 221 21.06 -8.55 -19.79
N ARG A 222 20.78 -7.25 -19.93
CA ARG A 222 20.18 -6.45 -18.85
C ARG A 222 18.77 -6.95 -18.49
N ALA A 223 17.96 -7.25 -19.50
CA ALA A 223 16.61 -7.78 -19.27
C ALA A 223 16.65 -9.07 -18.41
N ASN A 224 17.50 -10.03 -18.79
CA ASN A 224 17.63 -11.30 -18.07
C ASN A 224 18.13 -11.13 -16.63
N GLU A 225 19.08 -10.22 -16.40
CA GLU A 225 19.56 -9.92 -15.05
C GLU A 225 18.41 -9.43 -14.16
N LEU A 226 17.64 -8.44 -14.64
CA LEU A 226 16.53 -7.85 -13.90
C LEU A 226 15.40 -8.87 -13.66
N PHE A 227 15.02 -9.66 -14.66
CA PHE A 227 14.01 -10.71 -14.50
C PHE A 227 14.45 -11.81 -13.52
N ARG A 228 15.74 -12.21 -13.52
CA ARG A 228 16.27 -13.19 -12.55
C ARG A 228 16.24 -12.64 -11.12
N LYS A 229 16.56 -11.36 -10.94
CA LYS A 229 16.44 -10.69 -9.65
C LYS A 229 14.99 -10.74 -9.13
N LEU A 230 14.02 -10.41 -9.97
CA LEU A 230 12.59 -10.47 -9.62
C LEU A 230 12.10 -11.89 -9.34
N ALA A 231 12.60 -12.89 -10.07
CA ALA A 231 12.16 -14.28 -9.91
C ALA A 231 12.44 -14.88 -8.52
N GLN A 232 13.28 -14.24 -7.70
CA GLN A 232 13.58 -14.63 -6.32
C GLN A 232 12.60 -14.06 -5.28
N GLU A 233 11.74 -13.13 -5.66
CA GLU A 233 10.75 -12.52 -4.76
C GLU A 233 9.48 -13.39 -4.62
N ASP A 234 8.51 -12.92 -3.83
CA ASP A 234 7.26 -13.65 -3.55
C ASP A 234 6.49 -13.98 -4.84
N GLU A 235 6.26 -15.27 -5.08
CA GLU A 235 5.63 -15.77 -6.31
C GLU A 235 4.15 -15.43 -6.44
N GLN A 236 3.50 -14.93 -5.39
CA GLN A 236 2.14 -14.41 -5.49
C GLN A 236 2.08 -13.08 -6.26
N LEU A 237 3.20 -12.37 -6.40
CA LEU A 237 3.25 -11.10 -7.14
C LEU A 237 3.17 -11.34 -8.65
N TYR A 238 2.33 -10.56 -9.32
CA TYR A 238 2.15 -10.62 -10.78
C TYR A 238 3.46 -10.48 -11.54
N ILE A 239 4.24 -9.46 -11.19
CA ILE A 239 5.53 -9.16 -11.82
C ILE A 239 6.55 -10.30 -11.66
N VAL A 240 6.48 -11.06 -10.56
CA VAL A 240 7.35 -12.20 -10.31
C VAL A 240 6.93 -13.39 -11.18
N GLN A 241 5.62 -13.65 -11.27
CA GLN A 241 5.06 -14.68 -12.16
C GLN A 241 5.46 -14.41 -13.61
N LYS A 242 5.27 -13.18 -14.09
CA LYS A 242 5.66 -12.77 -15.44
C LYS A 242 7.16 -12.86 -15.70
N SER A 243 7.98 -12.49 -14.72
CA SER A 243 9.44 -12.65 -14.83
C SER A 243 9.84 -14.13 -14.96
N LYS A 244 9.21 -15.02 -14.19
CA LYS A 244 9.44 -16.48 -14.28
C LYS A 244 8.95 -17.07 -15.60
N GLU A 245 7.79 -16.63 -16.10
CA GLU A 245 7.27 -17.03 -17.42
C GLU A 245 8.26 -16.66 -18.54
N PHE A 246 8.76 -15.43 -18.52
CA PHE A 246 9.75 -14.96 -19.47
C PHE A 246 11.02 -15.81 -19.46
N LEU A 247 11.63 -16.01 -18.29
CA LEU A 247 12.88 -16.79 -18.16
C LEU A 247 12.71 -18.25 -18.61
N LYS A 248 11.54 -18.85 -18.40
CA LYS A 248 11.24 -20.19 -18.92
C LYS A 248 11.18 -20.21 -20.44
N SER A 249 10.51 -19.22 -21.05
CA SER A 249 10.42 -19.12 -22.52
C SER A 249 11.78 -18.93 -23.18
N GLU A 250 12.70 -18.19 -22.54
CA GLU A 250 14.08 -18.05 -23.01
C GLU A 250 14.87 -19.34 -22.91
N SER A 251 14.72 -20.12 -21.83
CA SER A 251 15.48 -21.37 -21.65
C SER A 251 15.11 -22.47 -22.64
N ILE A 252 13.97 -22.34 -23.33
CA ILE A 252 13.44 -23.30 -24.29
C ILE A 252 13.84 -22.92 -25.73
N ASN A 253 14.20 -21.66 -25.97
CA ASN A 253 14.62 -21.13 -27.27
C ASN A 253 16.15 -21.09 -27.41
#